data_AF-A0A6B2Z4I1-F1
#
_entry.id   AF-A0A6B2Z4I1-F1
#
_cell.length_a   1.000
_cell.length_b   1.000
_cell.length_c   1.000
_cell.angle_alpha   90.00
_cell.angle_beta   90.00
_cell.angle_gamma   90.00
#
_symmetry.space_group_name_H-M   'P 1'
#
loop_
_entity.id
_entity.type
_entity.pdbx_description
1 polymer ?
#
loop_
_entity_poly.entity_id
_entity_poly.type
_entity_poly.pdbx_seq_one_letter_code
_entity_poly.pdbx_strand_id
1 'polypeptide(L)'
;MIREPAEVGVRLNARAELPLGLLAEIDVDFDARMHNFSPEGRLMALKRLKSGSHDLFDWQGFRPSNTFSLLFLNHQNAMPFLKESRQVVSTQSQQPSEAVISAAEAMIQQVRPWYEGKRSKKGAVDSNVMCAGLYITEFLSTAFPLSRGDYRADSQVKGASGSKAKALLADHAETRQFTSEGGRTSRLTIKHAETLAEIINLAGSQEGVAEFTLSERKLLAHILQAWFVSRIQEDYFGRKKVSAEIDPNFSVRTTVANLLEAGRERGGNTAGAIAQHLVGAKLQIRFPAEKINVESYTTADVQTGRAGDYEVGDTAIHVTMSPGEKVFSERCAGNIKNGFRPRVLVPENAVAAASQIARLTGFHKQVAVQSIEDFVGTNIEEVAGFANAEIKAQLRKLLELYNERIDVAEADKSLKIEIPTNL
;
A
#
# COMPACT_ATOMS: atom_id res chain seq x y z
N MET A 1 -33.08 5.15 7.50
CA MET A 1 -31.99 6.07 7.20
C MET A 1 -30.92 5.25 6.50
N ILE A 2 -30.62 5.50 5.22
CA ILE A 2 -29.45 4.90 4.57
C ILE A 2 -28.33 5.92 4.84
N ARG A 3 -27.32 5.53 5.61
CA ARG A 3 -26.10 6.33 5.77
C ARG A 3 -25.06 5.88 4.74
N GLU A 4 -24.15 6.78 4.42
CA GLU A 4 -22.91 6.44 3.72
C GLU A 4 -22.15 5.34 4.49
N PRO A 5 -21.47 4.43 3.78
CA PRO A 5 -20.78 3.31 4.39
C PRO A 5 -19.69 3.78 5.37
N ALA A 6 -19.72 3.26 6.59
CA ALA A 6 -18.61 3.44 7.54
C ALA A 6 -17.52 2.40 7.26
N GLU A 7 -16.27 2.85 7.16
CA GLU A 7 -15.10 1.95 7.09
C GLU A 7 -14.81 1.38 8.48
N VAL A 8 -14.70 0.05 8.56
CA VAL A 8 -14.36 -0.65 9.81
C VAL A 8 -13.11 -1.50 9.59
N GLY A 9 -12.10 -1.30 10.43
CA GLY A 9 -10.85 -2.06 10.39
C GLY A 9 -11.02 -3.47 10.95
N VAL A 10 -10.45 -4.46 10.27
CA VAL A 10 -10.45 -5.88 10.69
C VAL A 10 -9.16 -6.18 11.47
N ARG A 11 -9.29 -6.76 12.67
CA ARG A 11 -8.13 -7.22 13.44
C ARG A 11 -7.58 -8.54 12.89
N LEU A 12 -6.34 -8.86 13.24
CA LEU A 12 -5.59 -10.05 12.79
C LEU A 12 -6.30 -11.40 13.02
N ASN A 13 -7.31 -11.45 13.88
CA ASN A 13 -8.14 -12.63 14.14
C ASN A 13 -9.46 -12.65 13.34
N ALA A 14 -9.56 -11.89 12.25
CA ALA A 14 -10.76 -11.74 11.42
C ALA A 14 -12.00 -11.19 12.17
N ARG A 15 -11.80 -10.53 13.31
CA ARG A 15 -12.87 -9.83 14.06
C ARG A 15 -12.83 -8.33 13.76
N ALA A 16 -14.00 -7.74 13.57
CA ALA A 16 -14.18 -6.28 13.49
C ALA A 16 -14.81 -5.79 14.80
N GLU A 17 -14.23 -4.75 15.41
CA GLU A 17 -14.81 -4.07 16.58
C GLU A 17 -15.50 -2.79 16.12
N LEU A 18 -16.78 -2.61 16.48
CA LEU A 18 -17.53 -1.42 16.14
C LEU A 18 -17.33 -0.34 17.23
N PRO A 19 -17.14 0.94 16.87
CA PRO A 19 -17.03 2.01 17.85
C PRO A 19 -18.28 2.11 18.73
N LEU A 20 -18.12 2.35 20.04
CA LEU A 20 -19.24 2.47 21.00
C LEU A 20 -20.26 3.55 20.62
N GLY A 21 -19.80 4.67 20.04
CA GLY A 21 -20.70 5.72 19.52
C GLY A 21 -21.57 5.25 18.36
N LEU A 22 -21.06 4.34 17.52
CA LEU A 22 -21.82 3.74 16.41
C LEU A 22 -22.87 2.76 16.92
N LEU A 23 -22.56 1.99 17.97
CA LEU A 23 -23.47 1.03 18.61
C LEU A 23 -24.63 1.73 19.36
N ALA A 24 -24.36 2.85 20.02
CA ALA A 24 -25.37 3.66 20.71
C ALA A 24 -26.37 4.32 19.74
N GLU A 25 -25.94 4.70 18.53
CA GLU A 25 -26.80 5.34 17.53
C GLU A 25 -27.75 4.37 16.80
N ILE A 26 -27.48 3.06 16.82
CA ILE A 26 -28.27 2.03 16.13
C ILE A 26 -29.16 1.20 17.06
N ASP A 27 -29.23 1.55 18.35
CA ASP A 27 -30.08 0.94 19.38
C ASP A 27 -29.94 -0.61 19.42
N VAL A 28 -28.69 -1.07 19.36
CA VAL A 28 -28.29 -2.47 19.43
C VAL A 28 -27.84 -2.79 20.84
N ASP A 29 -28.66 -3.52 21.59
CA ASP A 29 -28.26 -4.12 22.87
C ASP A 29 -27.11 -5.11 22.68
N PHE A 30 -26.26 -5.25 23.70
CA PHE A 30 -25.09 -6.15 23.69
C PHE A 30 -25.45 -7.62 23.36
N ASP A 31 -26.72 -8.02 23.50
CA ASP A 31 -27.23 -9.37 23.25
C ASP A 31 -28.11 -9.50 21.98
N ALA A 32 -28.14 -8.48 21.11
CA ALA A 32 -28.99 -8.49 19.91
C ALA A 32 -28.44 -9.40 18.79
N ARG A 33 -29.33 -10.16 18.13
CA ARG A 33 -28.99 -11.08 17.03
C ARG A 33 -29.05 -10.38 15.67
N MET A 34 -28.00 -10.55 14.88
CA MET A 34 -27.81 -9.86 13.59
C MET A 34 -27.65 -10.87 12.43
N HIS A 35 -28.25 -10.58 11.28
CA HIS A 35 -28.09 -11.33 10.05
C HIS A 35 -27.22 -10.54 9.06
N ASN A 36 -26.26 -11.21 8.42
CA ASN A 36 -25.41 -10.62 7.39
C ASN A 36 -25.82 -11.12 5.98
N PHE A 37 -25.74 -10.23 5.01
CA PHE A 37 -25.82 -10.60 3.59
C PHE A 37 -24.85 -9.74 2.79
N SER A 38 -24.22 -10.33 1.76
CA SER A 38 -23.33 -9.65 0.83
C SER A 38 -23.85 -9.86 -0.60
N PRO A 39 -24.44 -8.84 -1.23
CA PRO A 39 -24.90 -8.95 -2.61
C PRO A 39 -23.71 -9.06 -3.60
N GLU A 40 -22.60 -8.37 -3.31
CA GLU A 40 -21.45 -8.22 -4.23
C GLU A 40 -20.13 -8.00 -3.48
N GLY A 41 -19.72 -8.88 -2.57
CA GLY A 41 -18.34 -9.03 -2.04
C GLY A 41 -17.63 -7.84 -1.36
N ARG A 42 -18.13 -6.60 -1.44
CA ARG A 42 -17.54 -5.35 -0.94
C ARG A 42 -18.47 -4.60 0.02
N LEU A 43 -19.71 -5.06 0.17
CA LEU A 43 -20.73 -4.46 1.03
C LEU A 43 -21.32 -5.53 1.96
N MET A 44 -21.30 -5.24 3.26
CA MET A 44 -21.93 -6.06 4.29
C MET A 44 -23.13 -5.30 4.87
N ALA A 45 -24.32 -5.88 4.76
CA ALA A 45 -25.51 -5.32 5.40
C ALA A 45 -25.87 -6.11 6.66
N LEU A 46 -26.08 -5.41 7.78
CA LEU A 46 -26.50 -6.01 9.05
C LEU A 46 -27.98 -5.72 9.31
N LYS A 47 -28.76 -6.76 9.61
CA LYS A 47 -30.18 -6.67 9.96
C LYS A 47 -30.47 -7.32 11.31
N ARG A 48 -31.19 -6.63 12.19
CA ARG A 48 -31.71 -7.18 13.46
C ARG A 48 -32.80 -8.23 13.19
N LEU A 49 -32.68 -9.42 13.78
CA LEU A 49 -33.72 -10.45 13.75
C LEU A 49 -34.57 -10.40 15.03
N LYS A 50 -35.89 -10.66 14.92
CA LYS A 50 -36.74 -10.90 16.09
C LYS A 50 -36.43 -12.30 16.66
N SER A 51 -36.46 -12.43 17.99
CA SER A 51 -36.04 -13.61 18.73
C SER A 51 -36.81 -14.89 18.34
N GLY A 52 -36.07 -16.02 18.30
CA GLY A 52 -36.62 -17.38 18.14
C GLY A 52 -36.24 -18.09 16.84
N SER A 53 -35.01 -18.64 16.74
CA SER A 53 -34.58 -19.78 15.90
C SER A 53 -33.05 -19.97 15.95
N HIS A 54 -32.57 -21.21 15.81
CA HIS A 54 -31.29 -21.75 16.29
C HIS A 54 -29.95 -21.13 15.79
N ASP A 55 -28.88 -21.56 16.47
CA ASP A 55 -27.47 -21.18 16.28
C ASP A 55 -26.90 -21.42 14.87
N LEU A 56 -26.01 -20.50 14.44
CA LEU A 56 -24.62 -20.78 14.04
C LEU A 56 -23.96 -19.46 13.60
N PHE A 57 -23.14 -18.87 14.47
CA PHE A 57 -21.94 -18.18 14.02
C PHE A 57 -20.91 -19.28 13.75
N ASP A 58 -20.75 -19.65 12.49
CA ASP A 58 -19.54 -20.37 12.06
C ASP A 58 -18.84 -19.50 11.02
N TRP A 59 -17.72 -18.90 11.41
CA TRP A 59 -16.84 -18.19 10.50
C TRP A 59 -15.96 -19.22 9.78
N GLN A 60 -16.56 -20.00 8.88
CA GLN A 60 -15.81 -20.79 7.92
C GLN A 60 -16.13 -20.30 6.51
N GLY A 61 -15.18 -19.56 5.93
CA GLY A 61 -15.15 -19.29 4.49
C GLY A 61 -14.96 -17.84 4.05
N PHE A 62 -15.07 -16.85 4.95
CA PHE A 62 -14.89 -15.43 4.59
C PHE A 62 -13.56 -14.87 5.13
N ARG A 63 -12.63 -14.57 4.22
CA ARG A 63 -11.40 -13.79 4.51
C ARG A 63 -11.50 -12.44 3.80
N PRO A 64 -11.97 -11.36 4.45
CA PRO A 64 -11.97 -10.05 3.83
C PRO A 64 -10.54 -9.51 3.74
N SER A 65 -10.21 -8.85 2.63
CA SER A 65 -9.01 -8.02 2.51
C SER A 65 -9.22 -6.73 3.29
N ASN A 66 -8.49 -6.55 4.40
CA ASN A 66 -8.23 -5.39 5.29
C ASN A 66 -9.29 -4.30 5.57
N THR A 67 -10.28 -4.02 4.71
CA THR A 67 -11.33 -3.00 4.90
C THR A 67 -12.61 -3.40 4.16
N PHE A 68 -13.79 -3.16 4.74
CA PHE A 68 -15.08 -3.36 4.07
C PHE A 68 -16.10 -2.27 4.45
N SER A 69 -17.09 -2.06 3.58
CA SER A 69 -18.15 -1.05 3.75
C SER A 69 -19.42 -1.68 4.35
N LEU A 70 -19.96 -1.08 5.42
CA LEU A 70 -21.18 -1.52 6.09
C LEU A 70 -22.38 -0.63 5.73
N LEU A 71 -23.49 -1.23 5.26
CA LEU A 71 -24.74 -0.52 4.95
C LEU A 71 -25.88 -1.01 5.86
N PHE A 72 -26.51 -0.11 6.60
CA PHE A 72 -27.61 -0.45 7.50
C PHE A 72 -28.97 -0.13 6.86
N LEU A 73 -29.87 -1.11 6.82
CA LEU A 73 -31.21 -0.96 6.24
C LEU A 73 -32.28 -0.99 7.35
N ASN A 74 -33.20 -0.01 7.34
CA ASN A 74 -34.31 0.04 8.30
C ASN A 74 -35.53 -0.76 7.78
N HIS A 75 -36.41 -1.20 8.70
CA HIS A 75 -37.49 -2.18 8.43
C HIS A 75 -38.45 -1.81 7.27
N GLN A 76 -38.65 -0.52 6.98
CA GLN A 76 -39.56 -0.05 5.93
C GLN A 76 -38.97 -0.10 4.51
N ASN A 77 -37.64 -0.16 4.34
CA ASN A 77 -36.99 -0.13 3.01
C ASN A 77 -36.54 -1.52 2.50
N ALA A 78 -36.79 -2.59 3.24
CA ALA A 78 -36.32 -3.93 2.91
C ALA A 78 -37.21 -4.70 1.91
N MET A 79 -38.50 -4.37 1.83
CA MET A 79 -39.48 -5.18 1.08
C MET A 79 -39.39 -5.06 -0.46
N PRO A 80 -39.06 -3.89 -1.06
CA PRO A 80 -38.83 -3.81 -2.50
C PRO A 80 -37.57 -4.57 -2.94
N PHE A 81 -36.49 -4.48 -2.15
CA PHE A 81 -35.21 -5.16 -2.40
C PHE A 81 -35.30 -6.70 -2.31
N LEU A 82 -36.20 -7.21 -1.47
CA LEU A 82 -36.43 -8.65 -1.27
C LEU A 82 -37.27 -9.33 -2.37
N LYS A 83 -38.02 -8.56 -3.18
CA LYS A 83 -38.82 -9.12 -4.27
C LYS A 83 -38.04 -9.28 -5.56
N GLU A 84 -37.13 -8.36 -5.88
CA GLU A 84 -36.23 -8.50 -7.04
C GLU A 84 -35.15 -9.58 -6.82
N SER A 85 -34.71 -9.79 -5.58
CA SER A 85 -33.71 -10.82 -5.24
C SER A 85 -34.27 -12.24 -5.14
N ARG A 86 -35.60 -12.44 -5.06
CA ARG A 86 -36.21 -13.78 -5.04
C ARG A 86 -36.34 -14.43 -6.42
N GLN A 87 -36.13 -13.68 -7.51
CA GLN A 87 -36.07 -14.24 -8.87
C GLN A 87 -34.64 -14.51 -9.37
N VAL A 88 -33.62 -14.15 -8.60
CA VAL A 88 -32.23 -14.53 -8.90
C VAL A 88 -31.92 -15.84 -8.18
N VAL A 89 -32.37 -16.93 -8.80
CA VAL A 89 -32.08 -18.31 -8.40
C VAL A 89 -30.58 -18.56 -8.56
N SER A 90 -29.93 -18.86 -7.42
CA SER A 90 -28.67 -19.59 -7.25
C SER A 90 -27.53 -19.32 -8.24
N THR A 91 -26.67 -18.36 -7.92
CA THR A 91 -25.24 -18.46 -8.25
C THR A 91 -24.48 -18.60 -6.95
N GLN A 92 -24.04 -19.83 -6.67
CA GLN A 92 -23.09 -20.10 -5.59
C GLN A 92 -21.87 -19.19 -5.77
N SER A 93 -21.49 -18.49 -4.71
CA SER A 93 -20.17 -17.89 -4.56
C SER A 93 -19.13 -19.02 -4.60
N GLN A 94 -18.62 -19.35 -5.78
CA GLN A 94 -17.56 -20.35 -5.92
C GLN A 94 -16.27 -19.79 -5.32
N GLN A 95 -15.88 -20.30 -4.14
CA GLN A 95 -14.47 -20.29 -3.77
C GLN A 95 -13.67 -20.98 -4.90
N PRO A 96 -12.41 -20.55 -5.18
CA PRO A 96 -11.61 -21.19 -6.21
C PRO A 96 -11.55 -22.68 -5.93
N SER A 97 -11.89 -23.51 -6.93
CA SER A 97 -11.64 -24.94 -6.81
C SER A 97 -10.15 -25.16 -6.60
N GLU A 98 -9.78 -26.14 -5.78
CA GLU A 98 -8.38 -26.47 -5.48
C GLU A 98 -7.58 -26.71 -6.78
N ALA A 99 -8.23 -27.24 -7.81
CA ALA A 99 -7.70 -27.40 -9.15
C ALA A 99 -7.28 -26.07 -9.82
N VAL A 100 -8.07 -25.00 -9.69
CA VAL A 100 -7.73 -23.68 -10.26
C VAL A 100 -6.53 -23.06 -9.55
N ILE A 101 -6.44 -23.19 -8.23
CA ILE A 101 -5.31 -22.67 -7.46
C ILE A 101 -4.03 -23.44 -7.83
N SER A 102 -4.10 -24.78 -7.82
CA SER A 102 -2.96 -25.64 -8.20
C SER A 102 -2.46 -25.33 -9.62
N ALA A 103 -3.38 -25.23 -10.58
CA ALA A 103 -3.04 -24.87 -11.96
C ALA A 103 -2.38 -23.49 -12.05
N ALA A 104 -2.91 -22.49 -11.32
CA ALA A 104 -2.34 -21.16 -11.30
C ALA A 104 -0.90 -21.16 -10.73
N GLU A 105 -0.66 -21.88 -9.63
CA GLU A 105 0.67 -22.01 -9.03
C GLU A 105 1.67 -22.68 -9.98
N ALA A 106 1.27 -23.79 -10.61
CA ALA A 106 2.10 -24.48 -11.59
C ALA A 106 2.40 -23.61 -12.82
N MET A 107 1.41 -22.90 -13.35
CA MET A 107 1.60 -21.96 -14.46
C MET A 107 2.50 -20.79 -14.08
N ILE A 108 2.39 -20.23 -12.86
CA ILE A 108 3.29 -19.17 -12.37
C ILE A 108 4.74 -19.67 -12.29
N GLN A 109 4.97 -20.93 -11.92
CA GLN A 109 6.32 -21.51 -11.91
C GLN A 109 6.95 -21.54 -13.31
N GLN A 110 6.14 -21.68 -14.37
CA GLN A 110 6.62 -21.64 -15.76
C GLN A 110 6.76 -20.20 -16.30
N VAL A 111 5.87 -19.30 -15.91
CA VAL A 111 5.90 -17.88 -16.34
C VAL A 111 7.03 -17.10 -15.68
N ARG A 112 7.35 -17.40 -14.42
CA ARG A 112 8.37 -16.66 -13.64
C ARG A 112 9.75 -16.65 -14.31
N PRO A 113 10.34 -17.77 -14.76
CA PRO A 113 11.62 -17.77 -15.47
C PRO A 113 11.61 -16.91 -16.73
N TRP A 114 10.51 -16.88 -17.47
CA TRP A 114 10.38 -16.03 -18.66
C TRP A 114 10.42 -14.55 -18.30
N TYR A 115 9.67 -14.14 -17.26
CA TYR A 115 9.63 -12.76 -16.79
C TYR A 115 11.02 -12.31 -16.30
N GLU A 116 11.65 -13.11 -15.44
CA GLU A 116 12.99 -12.84 -14.92
C GLU A 116 14.06 -12.83 -16.02
N GLY A 117 13.91 -13.68 -17.05
CA GLY A 117 14.76 -13.67 -18.23
C GLY A 117 14.67 -12.38 -19.07
N LYS A 118 13.68 -11.51 -18.85
CA LYS A 118 13.58 -10.18 -19.48
C LYS A 118 14.27 -9.08 -18.68
N ARG A 119 14.84 -9.40 -17.51
CA ARG A 119 15.52 -8.44 -16.66
C ARG A 119 16.81 -7.95 -17.32
N SER A 120 16.96 -6.64 -17.41
CA SER A 120 18.19 -6.01 -17.91
C SER A 120 19.36 -6.21 -16.94
N LYS A 121 20.59 -5.96 -17.41
CA LYS A 121 21.80 -5.97 -16.56
C LYS A 121 21.71 -5.02 -15.35
N LYS A 122 20.87 -3.98 -15.44
CA LYS A 122 20.61 -3.01 -14.36
C LYS A 122 19.46 -3.44 -13.44
N GLY A 123 18.94 -4.66 -13.60
CA GLY A 123 17.84 -5.18 -12.80
C GLY A 123 16.44 -4.75 -13.27
N ALA A 124 16.30 -3.80 -14.20
CA ALA A 124 14.99 -3.31 -14.66
C ALA A 124 14.31 -4.26 -15.67
N VAL A 125 12.98 -4.34 -15.63
CA VAL A 125 12.14 -5.03 -16.63
C VAL A 125 11.37 -4.00 -17.44
N ASP A 126 11.35 -4.15 -18.76
CA ASP A 126 10.68 -3.23 -19.69
C ASP A 126 9.14 -3.30 -19.52
N SER A 127 8.47 -2.15 -19.52
CA SER A 127 7.01 -2.06 -19.34
C SER A 127 6.21 -2.79 -20.42
N ASN A 128 6.77 -3.01 -21.62
CA ASN A 128 6.13 -3.81 -22.66
C ASN A 128 5.99 -5.28 -22.27
N VAL A 129 6.92 -5.82 -21.45
CA VAL A 129 6.81 -7.18 -20.87
C VAL A 129 5.64 -7.24 -19.91
N MET A 130 5.51 -6.21 -19.06
CA MET A 130 4.41 -6.09 -18.09
C MET A 130 3.05 -5.93 -18.78
N CYS A 131 2.96 -5.09 -19.82
CA CYS A 131 1.77 -4.96 -20.65
C CYS A 131 1.37 -6.30 -21.29
N ALA A 132 2.33 -7.03 -21.85
CA ALA A 132 2.06 -8.36 -22.41
C ALA A 132 1.49 -9.32 -21.36
N GLY A 133 2.02 -9.30 -20.13
CA GLY A 133 1.46 -10.03 -18.99
C GLY A 133 -0.01 -9.72 -18.75
N LEU A 134 -0.35 -8.45 -18.56
CA LEU A 134 -1.73 -8.01 -18.31
C LEU A 134 -2.69 -8.43 -19.41
N TYR A 135 -2.31 -8.24 -20.68
CA TYR A 135 -3.19 -8.50 -21.81
C TYR A 135 -3.36 -9.99 -22.11
N ILE A 136 -2.28 -10.79 -22.04
CA ILE A 136 -2.39 -12.21 -22.34
C ILE A 136 -3.20 -12.95 -21.28
N THR A 137 -3.05 -12.60 -20.00
CA THR A 137 -3.92 -13.18 -18.95
C THR A 137 -5.36 -12.74 -19.10
N GLU A 138 -5.63 -11.52 -19.61
CA GLU A 138 -6.99 -11.09 -19.94
C GLU A 138 -7.60 -11.96 -21.05
N PHE A 139 -6.87 -12.27 -22.13
CA PHE A 139 -7.37 -13.14 -23.19
C PHE A 139 -7.58 -14.59 -22.72
N LEU A 140 -6.75 -15.07 -21.79
CA LEU A 140 -6.93 -16.38 -21.17
C LEU A 140 -8.30 -16.50 -20.51
N SER A 141 -8.88 -15.42 -19.98
CA SER A 141 -10.19 -15.46 -19.32
C SER A 141 -11.34 -15.92 -20.22
N THR A 142 -11.18 -15.83 -21.55
CA THR A 142 -12.23 -16.19 -22.53
C THR A 142 -11.79 -17.24 -23.55
N ALA A 143 -10.48 -17.45 -23.77
CA ALA A 143 -9.97 -18.38 -24.77
C ALA A 143 -8.84 -19.26 -24.22
N PHE A 144 -8.87 -20.55 -24.57
CA PHE A 144 -7.78 -21.50 -24.34
C PHE A 144 -7.92 -22.70 -25.30
N PRO A 145 -6.83 -23.20 -25.92
CA PRO A 145 -5.51 -22.57 -25.98
C PRO A 145 -5.56 -21.23 -26.73
N LEU A 146 -4.67 -20.32 -26.37
CA LEU A 146 -4.56 -19.00 -27.01
C LEU A 146 -3.96 -19.14 -28.40
N SER A 147 -4.72 -18.74 -29.41
CA SER A 147 -4.26 -18.60 -30.78
C SER A 147 -3.86 -17.14 -31.08
N ARG A 148 -3.04 -16.93 -32.11
CA ARG A 148 -2.73 -15.55 -32.58
C ARG A 148 -3.99 -14.75 -32.92
N GLY A 149 -5.05 -15.43 -33.38
CA GLY A 149 -6.34 -14.81 -33.68
C GLY A 149 -7.00 -14.17 -32.46
N ASP A 150 -6.70 -14.64 -31.25
CA ASP A 150 -7.34 -14.14 -30.02
C ASP A 150 -6.75 -12.80 -29.58
N TYR A 151 -5.42 -12.67 -29.61
CA TYR A 151 -4.71 -11.56 -28.97
C TYR A 151 -3.98 -10.61 -29.94
N ARG A 152 -3.84 -10.93 -31.23
CA ARG A 152 -3.05 -10.11 -32.18
C ARG A 152 -3.91 -9.31 -33.15
N ALA A 153 -3.63 -8.01 -33.27
CA ALA A 153 -4.16 -7.11 -34.31
C ALA A 153 -2.97 -6.54 -35.09
N ASP A 154 -2.76 -7.02 -36.32
CA ASP A 154 -1.64 -6.66 -37.20
C ASP A 154 -0.26 -6.79 -36.54
N SER A 155 0.30 -5.67 -36.07
CA SER A 155 1.62 -5.57 -35.43
C SER A 155 1.51 -5.27 -33.93
N GLN A 156 0.32 -5.36 -33.35
CA GLN A 156 0.00 -4.99 -31.98
C GLN A 156 -0.84 -6.04 -31.26
N VAL A 157 -0.91 -5.92 -29.95
CA VAL A 157 -1.86 -6.68 -29.13
C VAL A 157 -3.25 -6.05 -29.27
N LYS A 158 -4.28 -6.87 -29.50
CA LYS A 158 -5.68 -6.44 -29.61
C LYS A 158 -6.09 -5.66 -28.36
N GLY A 159 -6.71 -4.50 -28.55
CA GLY A 159 -7.22 -3.67 -27.45
C GLY A 159 -6.15 -3.08 -26.52
N ALA A 160 -4.86 -3.18 -26.86
CA ALA A 160 -3.80 -2.56 -26.07
C ALA A 160 -3.94 -1.03 -26.09
N SER A 161 -4.01 -0.45 -24.91
CA SER A 161 -4.07 0.99 -24.66
C SER A 161 -3.73 1.30 -23.22
N GLY A 162 -3.33 2.54 -22.93
CA GLY A 162 -3.12 2.99 -21.55
C GLY A 162 -4.39 2.93 -20.71
N SER A 163 -5.56 3.21 -21.30
CA SER A 163 -6.85 3.11 -20.60
C SER A 163 -7.19 1.67 -20.23
N LYS A 164 -6.95 0.69 -21.13
CA LYS A 164 -7.17 -0.72 -20.82
C LYS A 164 -6.17 -1.23 -19.78
N ALA A 165 -4.89 -0.86 -19.88
CA ALA A 165 -3.90 -1.21 -18.86
C ALA A 165 -4.27 -0.66 -17.49
N LYS A 166 -4.73 0.61 -17.42
CA LYS A 166 -5.21 1.23 -16.18
C LYS A 166 -6.43 0.50 -15.60
N ALA A 167 -7.39 0.11 -16.44
CA ALA A 167 -8.55 -0.64 -15.99
C ALA A 167 -8.15 -2.00 -15.38
N LEU A 168 -7.30 -2.76 -16.08
CA LEU A 168 -6.81 -4.05 -15.58
C LEU A 168 -6.02 -3.90 -14.27
N LEU A 169 -5.21 -2.85 -14.10
CA LEU A 169 -4.52 -2.59 -12.83
C LEU A 169 -5.51 -2.26 -11.70
N ALA A 170 -6.54 -1.45 -11.99
CA ALA A 170 -7.55 -1.06 -11.01
C ALA A 170 -8.39 -2.25 -10.52
N ASP A 171 -8.62 -3.25 -11.38
CA ASP A 171 -9.29 -4.51 -11.00
C ASP A 171 -8.51 -5.28 -9.92
N HIS A 172 -7.21 -5.01 -9.78
CA HIS A 172 -6.31 -5.56 -8.76
C HIS A 172 -5.87 -4.52 -7.71
N ALA A 173 -6.69 -3.48 -7.50
CA ALA A 173 -6.46 -2.40 -6.54
C ALA A 173 -5.18 -1.57 -6.76
N GLU A 174 -4.65 -1.55 -7.99
CA GLU A 174 -3.53 -0.69 -8.37
C GLU A 174 -4.03 0.51 -9.18
N THR A 175 -4.04 1.70 -8.57
CA THR A 175 -4.62 2.92 -9.17
C THR A 175 -3.59 3.93 -9.67
N ARG A 176 -2.29 3.70 -9.42
CA ARG A 176 -1.22 4.63 -9.82
C ARG A 176 -1.08 4.71 -11.34
N GLN A 177 -0.56 5.85 -11.81
CA GLN A 177 -0.38 6.09 -13.24
C GLN A 177 0.71 5.17 -13.83
N PHE A 178 0.29 4.23 -14.68
CA PHE A 178 1.17 3.38 -15.47
C PHE A 178 1.57 4.04 -16.80
N THR A 179 1.96 3.27 -17.82
CA THR A 179 2.34 3.82 -19.13
C THR A 179 1.14 4.41 -19.86
N SER A 180 1.30 5.61 -20.44
CA SER A 180 0.22 6.33 -21.13
C SER A 180 -0.27 5.61 -22.39
N GLU A 181 0.61 4.90 -23.10
CA GLU A 181 0.26 4.16 -24.32
C GLU A 181 -0.10 2.69 -24.05
N GLY A 182 0.10 2.15 -22.84
CA GLY A 182 -0.14 0.72 -22.55
C GLY A 182 0.67 -0.22 -23.45
N GLY A 183 1.86 0.19 -23.91
CA GLY A 183 2.68 -0.59 -24.84
C GLY A 183 2.13 -0.71 -26.27
N ARG A 184 1.05 0.02 -26.63
CA ARG A 184 0.38 -0.03 -27.95
C ARG A 184 1.24 0.43 -29.13
N THR A 185 2.16 1.36 -28.91
CA THR A 185 3.02 1.88 -29.99
C THR A 185 4.31 1.08 -30.14
N SER A 186 4.59 0.18 -29.19
CA SER A 186 5.79 -0.64 -29.18
C SER A 186 5.58 -1.94 -29.96
N ARG A 187 6.44 -2.19 -30.96
CA ARG A 187 6.51 -3.51 -31.63
C ARG A 187 7.06 -4.61 -30.72
N LEU A 188 7.51 -4.29 -29.49
CA LEU A 188 8.03 -5.27 -28.54
C LEU A 188 6.91 -5.94 -27.74
N THR A 189 5.82 -5.22 -27.43
CA THR A 189 4.70 -5.76 -26.65
C THR A 189 4.11 -6.99 -27.31
N ILE A 190 3.89 -6.95 -28.64
CA ILE A 190 3.37 -8.11 -29.37
C ILE A 190 4.33 -9.30 -29.36
N LYS A 191 5.65 -9.06 -29.43
CA LYS A 191 6.65 -10.14 -29.37
C LYS A 191 6.65 -10.82 -28.01
N HIS A 192 6.55 -10.04 -26.94
CA HIS A 192 6.43 -10.58 -25.59
C HIS A 192 5.13 -11.36 -25.41
N ALA A 193 4.02 -10.82 -25.91
CA ALA A 193 2.71 -11.47 -25.93
C ALA A 193 2.73 -12.83 -26.66
N GLU A 194 3.36 -12.91 -27.83
CA GLU A 194 3.51 -14.17 -28.57
C GLU A 194 4.29 -15.21 -27.75
N THR A 195 5.44 -14.84 -27.17
CA THR A 195 6.21 -15.78 -26.35
C THR A 195 5.49 -16.19 -25.06
N LEU A 196 4.72 -15.28 -24.46
CA LEU A 196 3.97 -15.57 -23.24
C LEU A 196 2.77 -16.48 -23.51
N ALA A 197 2.08 -16.29 -24.64
CA ALA A 197 0.98 -17.15 -25.04
C ALA A 197 1.45 -18.60 -25.26
N GLU A 198 2.64 -18.80 -25.85
CA GLU A 198 3.25 -20.13 -25.99
C GLU A 198 3.49 -20.80 -24.63
N ILE A 199 4.02 -20.07 -23.65
CA ILE A 199 4.25 -20.57 -22.28
C ILE A 199 2.94 -20.90 -21.58
N ILE A 200 1.94 -20.01 -21.68
CA ILE A 200 0.62 -20.22 -21.08
C ILE A 200 -0.09 -21.43 -21.70
N ASN A 201 0.01 -21.62 -23.01
CA ASN A 201 -0.55 -22.80 -23.67
C ASN A 201 0.14 -24.08 -23.20
N LEU A 202 1.48 -24.10 -23.17
CA LEU A 202 2.23 -25.27 -22.73
C LEU A 202 1.90 -25.64 -21.29
N ALA A 203 1.97 -24.67 -20.37
CA ALA A 203 1.70 -24.90 -18.96
C ALA A 203 0.22 -25.23 -18.71
N GLY A 204 -0.69 -24.49 -19.34
CA GLY A 204 -2.13 -24.74 -19.20
C GLY A 204 -2.57 -26.10 -19.76
N SER A 205 -1.91 -26.61 -20.80
CA SER A 205 -2.19 -27.95 -21.33
C SER A 205 -1.75 -29.05 -20.36
N GLN A 206 -0.67 -28.85 -19.60
CA GLN A 206 -0.21 -29.78 -18.56
C GLN A 206 -1.19 -29.81 -17.37
N GLU A 207 -1.78 -28.65 -17.04
CA GLU A 207 -2.73 -28.49 -15.94
C GLU A 207 -4.19 -28.72 -16.33
N GLY A 208 -4.47 -29.15 -17.56
CA GLY A 208 -5.83 -29.47 -18.01
C GLY A 208 -6.77 -28.26 -18.14
N VAL A 209 -6.26 -27.06 -18.36
CA VAL A 209 -7.04 -25.80 -18.44
C VAL A 209 -8.10 -25.82 -19.56
N ALA A 210 -7.95 -26.69 -20.55
CA ALA A 210 -8.96 -26.91 -21.60
C ALA A 210 -10.31 -27.38 -21.03
N GLU A 211 -10.29 -28.14 -19.94
CA GLU A 211 -11.48 -28.70 -19.28
C GLU A 211 -12.12 -27.71 -18.29
N PHE A 212 -11.47 -26.59 -17.99
CA PHE A 212 -12.00 -25.59 -17.07
C PHE A 212 -13.23 -24.91 -17.67
N THR A 213 -14.25 -24.74 -16.84
CA THR A 213 -15.40 -23.89 -17.16
C THR A 213 -14.96 -22.44 -17.38
N LEU A 214 -15.82 -21.64 -18.02
CA LEU A 214 -15.55 -20.21 -18.22
C LEU A 214 -15.28 -19.48 -16.89
N SER A 215 -16.01 -19.82 -15.83
CA SER A 215 -15.83 -19.22 -14.50
C SER A 215 -14.47 -19.58 -13.89
N GLU A 216 -14.07 -20.84 -13.97
CA GLU A 216 -12.77 -21.31 -13.48
C GLU A 216 -11.62 -20.67 -14.27
N ARG A 217 -11.78 -20.53 -15.58
CA ARG A 217 -10.77 -19.88 -16.44
C ARG A 217 -10.65 -18.39 -16.16
N LYS A 218 -11.76 -17.69 -15.90
CA LYS A 218 -11.74 -16.28 -15.45
C LYS A 218 -11.00 -16.13 -14.12
N LEU A 219 -11.22 -17.06 -13.19
CA LEU A 219 -10.54 -17.05 -11.90
C LEU A 219 -9.05 -17.35 -12.02
N LEU A 220 -8.67 -18.34 -12.83
CA LEU A 220 -7.28 -18.62 -13.19
C LEU A 220 -6.60 -17.39 -13.80
N ALA A 221 -7.24 -16.77 -14.79
CA ALA A 221 -6.77 -15.54 -15.42
C ALA A 221 -6.57 -14.41 -14.40
N HIS A 222 -7.51 -14.22 -13.47
CA HIS A 222 -7.41 -13.24 -12.40
C HIS A 222 -6.21 -13.51 -11.49
N ILE A 223 -5.96 -14.76 -11.08
CA ILE A 223 -4.80 -15.12 -10.23
C ILE A 223 -3.48 -14.87 -10.96
N LEU A 224 -3.36 -15.28 -12.23
CA LEU A 224 -2.16 -15.03 -13.05
C LEU A 224 -1.94 -13.53 -13.27
N GLN A 225 -3.00 -12.78 -13.53
CA GLN A 225 -2.93 -11.33 -13.70
C GLN A 225 -2.51 -10.63 -12.41
N ALA A 226 -3.03 -11.06 -11.25
CA ALA A 226 -2.61 -10.56 -9.95
C ALA A 226 -1.10 -10.75 -9.72
N TRP A 227 -0.54 -11.89 -10.15
CA TRP A 227 0.90 -12.10 -10.11
C TRP A 227 1.65 -11.07 -10.96
N PHE A 228 1.22 -10.80 -12.20
CA PHE A 228 1.81 -9.74 -13.02
C PHE A 228 1.66 -8.34 -12.42
N VAL A 229 0.51 -8.03 -11.81
CA VAL A 229 0.30 -6.76 -11.10
C VAL A 229 1.29 -6.64 -9.94
N SER A 230 1.53 -7.71 -9.16
CA SER A 230 2.57 -7.70 -8.11
C SER A 230 3.96 -7.40 -8.68
N ARG A 231 4.29 -7.94 -9.87
CA ARG A 231 5.57 -7.63 -10.54
C ARG A 231 5.61 -6.17 -11.00
N ILE A 232 4.51 -5.61 -11.49
CA ILE A 232 4.44 -4.17 -11.86
C ILE A 232 4.62 -3.28 -10.63
N GLN A 233 4.02 -3.65 -9.51
CA GLN A 233 4.18 -2.97 -8.23
C GLN A 233 5.63 -2.94 -7.78
N GLU A 234 6.35 -4.05 -7.90
CA GLU A 234 7.76 -4.14 -7.51
C GLU A 234 8.72 -3.53 -8.54
N ASP A 235 8.62 -3.95 -9.80
CA ASP A 235 9.64 -3.70 -10.81
C ASP A 235 9.44 -2.39 -11.58
N TYR A 236 8.22 -1.83 -11.60
CA TYR A 236 7.92 -0.53 -12.23
C TYR A 236 7.70 0.55 -11.17
N PHE A 237 6.70 0.40 -10.31
CA PHE A 237 6.37 1.43 -9.32
C PHE A 237 7.40 1.46 -8.20
N GLY A 238 7.76 0.30 -7.67
CA GLY A 238 8.81 0.07 -6.69
C GLY A 238 10.22 0.38 -7.18
N ARG A 239 10.39 0.93 -8.39
CA ARG A 239 11.65 1.48 -8.91
C ARG A 239 11.62 2.98 -9.22
N LYS A 240 10.45 3.62 -9.23
CA LYS A 240 10.37 5.07 -9.45
C LYS A 240 10.75 5.81 -8.17
N LYS A 241 11.57 6.85 -8.33
CA LYS A 241 11.87 7.82 -7.27
C LYS A 241 10.57 8.41 -6.72
N VAL A 242 10.58 8.78 -5.45
CA VAL A 242 9.52 9.58 -4.84
C VAL A 242 9.48 10.94 -5.55
N SER A 243 8.36 11.23 -6.20
CA SER A 243 8.05 12.52 -6.79
C SER A 243 7.10 13.25 -5.86
N ALA A 244 7.46 14.45 -5.44
CA ALA A 244 6.64 15.33 -4.61
C ALA A 244 6.71 16.76 -5.17
N GLU A 245 5.73 17.59 -4.82
CA GLU A 245 5.77 19.01 -5.16
C GLU A 245 6.85 19.71 -4.33
N ILE A 246 7.92 20.12 -5.01
CA ILE A 246 9.07 20.81 -4.43
C ILE A 246 9.23 22.13 -5.20
N ASP A 247 8.69 23.21 -4.64
CA ASP A 247 8.81 24.56 -5.19
C ASP A 247 9.79 25.38 -4.34
N PRO A 248 10.80 26.05 -4.93
CA PRO A 248 11.77 26.87 -4.21
C PRO A 248 11.18 28.13 -3.54
N ASN A 249 9.90 28.44 -3.76
CA ASN A 249 9.17 29.52 -3.10
C ASN A 249 8.32 29.03 -1.92
N PHE A 250 8.20 27.71 -1.72
CA PHE A 250 7.56 27.15 -0.53
C PHE A 250 8.51 27.22 0.66
N SER A 251 7.97 27.27 1.88
CA SER A 251 8.79 27.06 3.07
C SER A 251 9.32 25.63 3.09
N VAL A 252 10.48 25.42 3.71
CA VAL A 252 11.08 24.09 3.80
C VAL A 252 10.13 23.14 4.53
N ARG A 253 9.41 23.66 5.53
CA ARG A 253 8.35 22.94 6.25
C ARG A 253 7.30 22.37 5.29
N THR A 254 6.80 23.16 4.35
CA THR A 254 5.82 22.71 3.34
C THR A 254 6.42 21.67 2.41
N THR A 255 7.67 21.83 1.98
CA THR A 255 8.36 20.81 1.19
C THR A 255 8.45 19.46 1.92
N VAL A 256 8.78 19.48 3.22
CA VAL A 256 8.80 18.26 4.05
C VAL A 256 7.41 17.64 4.14
N ALA A 257 6.36 18.44 4.35
CA ALA A 257 4.98 17.94 4.36
C ALA A 257 4.60 17.25 3.05
N ASN A 258 4.92 17.87 1.90
CA ASN A 258 4.65 17.31 0.57
C ASN A 258 5.37 15.97 0.35
N LEU A 259 6.60 15.84 0.85
CA LEU A 259 7.37 14.59 0.77
C LEU A 259 6.76 13.47 1.63
N LEU A 260 6.32 13.80 2.85
CA LEU A 260 5.63 12.84 3.71
C LEU A 260 4.30 12.39 3.09
N GLU A 261 3.57 13.30 2.45
CA GLU A 261 2.32 13.00 1.77
C GLU A 261 2.52 12.11 0.54
N ALA A 262 3.51 12.41 -0.31
CA ALA A 262 3.89 11.52 -1.42
C ALA A 262 4.28 10.12 -0.92
N GLY A 263 4.91 10.05 0.26
CA GLY A 263 5.17 8.79 0.96
C GLY A 263 3.90 8.03 1.36
N ARG A 264 2.88 8.73 1.87
CA ARG A 264 1.61 8.13 2.27
C ARG A 264 0.82 7.61 1.06
N GLU A 265 0.75 8.39 -0.01
CA GLU A 265 0.09 7.99 -1.26
C GLU A 265 0.71 6.75 -1.88
N ARG A 266 2.03 6.58 -1.72
CA ARG A 266 2.75 5.38 -2.17
C ARG A 266 2.42 4.14 -1.34
N GLY A 267 1.96 4.31 -0.10
CA GLY A 267 1.55 3.25 0.80
C GLY A 267 2.70 2.49 1.46
N GLY A 268 2.32 1.49 2.27
CA GLY A 268 3.24 0.70 3.07
C GLY A 268 4.03 1.56 4.07
N ASN A 269 5.33 1.27 4.20
CA ASN A 269 6.22 1.95 5.15
C ASN A 269 6.95 3.16 4.56
N THR A 270 6.61 3.56 3.32
CA THR A 270 7.34 4.59 2.57
C THR A 270 7.42 5.91 3.31
N ALA A 271 6.30 6.42 3.85
CA ALA A 271 6.27 7.70 4.55
C ALA A 271 7.16 7.67 5.81
N GLY A 272 7.19 6.54 6.52
CA GLY A 272 8.07 6.35 7.68
C GLY A 272 9.55 6.35 7.29
N ALA A 273 9.91 5.68 6.20
CA ALA A 273 11.27 5.68 5.68
C ALA A 273 11.71 7.10 5.25
N ILE A 274 10.85 7.83 4.53
CA ILE A 274 11.10 9.22 4.16
C ILE A 274 11.32 10.09 5.40
N ALA A 275 10.43 10.00 6.40
CA ALA A 275 10.55 10.75 7.64
C ALA A 275 11.87 10.48 8.36
N GLN A 276 12.22 9.21 8.58
CA GLN A 276 13.43 8.83 9.29
C GLN A 276 14.68 9.33 8.56
N HIS A 277 14.77 9.15 7.23
CA HIS A 277 15.96 9.57 6.48
C HIS A 277 16.08 11.08 6.33
N LEU A 278 14.97 11.84 6.25
CA LEU A 278 15.00 13.31 6.27
C LEU A 278 15.51 13.83 7.62
N VAL A 279 15.04 13.24 8.73
CA VAL A 279 15.54 13.55 10.07
C VAL A 279 17.05 13.29 10.16
N GLY A 280 17.52 12.14 9.67
CA GLY A 280 18.95 11.80 9.67
C GLY A 280 19.80 12.75 8.82
N ALA A 281 19.35 13.08 7.61
CA ALA A 281 20.01 14.04 6.73
C ALA A 281 20.12 15.43 7.40
N LYS A 282 19.02 15.90 8.00
CA LYS A 282 19.01 17.15 8.76
C LYS A 282 19.98 17.13 9.93
N LEU A 283 20.01 16.04 10.70
CA LEU A 283 20.93 15.92 11.85
C LEU A 283 22.39 15.99 11.40
N GLN A 284 22.72 15.36 10.28
CA GLN A 284 24.07 15.39 9.72
C GLN A 284 24.45 16.76 9.16
N ILE A 285 23.50 17.52 8.59
CA ILE A 285 23.72 18.93 8.22
C ILE A 285 24.00 19.77 9.47
N ARG A 286 23.21 19.59 10.54
CA ARG A 286 23.30 20.42 11.74
C ARG A 286 24.53 20.12 12.60
N PHE A 287 24.93 18.85 12.65
CA PHE A 287 26.00 18.34 13.50
C PHE A 287 27.05 17.60 12.65
N PRO A 288 27.79 18.30 11.77
CA PRO A 288 28.71 17.66 10.83
C PRO A 288 29.90 16.96 11.51
N ALA A 289 30.20 17.30 12.77
CA ALA A 289 31.24 16.65 13.56
C ALA A 289 30.74 15.38 14.28
N GLU A 290 29.43 15.18 14.38
CA GLU A 290 28.83 14.02 15.04
C GLU A 290 28.60 12.89 14.05
N LYS A 291 28.83 11.64 14.50
CA LYS A 291 28.54 10.47 13.67
C LYS A 291 27.05 10.13 13.75
N ILE A 292 26.27 10.64 12.80
CA ILE A 292 24.87 10.27 12.65
C ILE A 292 24.77 8.90 11.95
N ASN A 293 24.13 7.93 12.59
CA ASN A 293 23.97 6.58 12.05
C ASN A 293 23.17 6.58 10.73
N VAL A 294 23.44 5.58 9.89
CA VAL A 294 22.81 5.39 8.57
C VAL A 294 22.31 3.95 8.53
N GLU A 295 21.12 3.72 9.08
CA GLU A 295 20.50 2.40 9.22
C GLU A 295 19.25 2.30 8.34
N SER A 296 18.87 1.08 7.94
CA SER A 296 17.57 0.88 7.27
C SER A 296 16.43 1.20 8.24
N TYR A 297 15.38 1.83 7.72
CA TYR A 297 14.13 2.12 8.43
C TYR A 297 13.51 0.87 9.07
N THR A 298 13.69 -0.30 8.46
CA THR A 298 13.15 -1.57 8.98
C THR A 298 13.95 -2.17 10.13
N THR A 299 15.10 -1.60 10.49
CA THR A 299 16.01 -2.11 11.54
C THR A 299 15.68 -1.55 12.94
N ALA A 300 14.52 -0.91 13.11
CA ALA A 300 14.05 -0.38 14.38
C ALA A 300 13.22 -1.45 15.15
N ASP A 301 13.82 -2.07 16.18
CA ASP A 301 13.31 -1.97 17.56
C ASP A 301 13.72 -3.09 18.54
N VAL A 302 14.30 -4.22 18.12
CA VAL A 302 14.61 -5.30 19.09
C VAL A 302 16.04 -5.83 19.05
N GLN A 303 16.80 -5.62 17.97
CA GLN A 303 18.10 -6.32 17.79
C GLN A 303 19.37 -5.48 18.02
N THR A 304 19.28 -4.15 18.18
CA THR A 304 20.47 -3.27 18.19
C THR A 304 20.79 -2.56 19.51
N GLY A 305 19.93 -2.63 20.53
CA GLY A 305 20.17 -1.99 21.83
C GLY A 305 20.13 -0.44 21.83
N ARG A 306 19.73 0.19 20.73
CA ARG A 306 19.66 1.65 20.58
C ARG A 306 18.52 2.27 21.42
N ALA A 307 18.79 3.46 21.95
CA ALA A 307 17.84 4.27 22.71
C ALA A 307 16.76 4.88 21.80
N GLY A 308 17.03 5.09 20.51
CA GLY A 308 16.05 5.56 19.52
C GLY A 308 16.50 5.31 18.09
N ASP A 309 15.79 5.91 17.13
CA ASP A 309 16.20 5.88 15.72
C ASP A 309 17.52 6.62 15.50
N TYR A 310 17.68 7.72 16.25
CA TYR A 310 18.89 8.53 16.32
C TYR A 310 19.25 8.87 17.77
N GLU A 311 20.55 9.00 18.03
CA GLU A 311 21.11 9.48 19.28
C GLU A 311 22.06 10.64 18.97
N VAL A 312 21.85 11.78 19.63
CA VAL A 312 22.73 12.95 19.52
C VAL A 312 23.00 13.47 20.92
N GLY A 313 24.25 13.36 21.38
CA GLY A 313 24.58 13.60 22.78
C GLY A 313 23.79 12.69 23.71
N ASP A 314 23.08 13.28 24.68
CA ASP A 314 22.20 12.59 25.62
C ASP A 314 20.74 12.52 25.15
N THR A 315 20.44 12.86 23.89
CA THR A 315 19.07 12.90 23.37
C THR A 315 18.78 11.69 22.48
N ALA A 316 17.74 10.93 22.85
CA ALA A 316 17.23 9.81 22.07
C ALA A 316 16.02 10.25 21.24
N ILE A 317 16.11 10.16 19.92
CA ILE A 317 15.10 10.65 18.98
C ILE A 317 14.34 9.46 18.38
N HIS A 318 13.02 9.45 18.56
CA HIS A 318 12.08 8.49 18.00
C HIS A 318 11.31 9.16 16.86
N VAL A 319 11.29 8.58 15.67
CA VAL A 319 10.59 9.07 14.49
C VAL A 319 9.45 8.11 14.17
N THR A 320 8.20 8.57 14.26
CA THR A 320 7.05 7.69 13.98
C THR A 320 5.94 8.42 13.24
N MET A 321 5.37 7.77 12.23
CA MET A 321 4.18 8.26 11.53
C MET A 321 2.89 8.03 12.32
N SER A 322 2.92 7.17 13.34
CA SER A 322 1.75 6.78 14.12
C SER A 322 2.16 6.56 15.58
N PRO A 323 2.06 7.59 16.43
CA PRO A 323 2.47 7.50 17.82
C PRO A 323 1.56 6.54 18.60
N GLY A 324 2.10 5.41 19.04
CA GLY A 324 1.45 4.47 19.96
C GLY A 324 1.88 4.67 21.41
N GLU A 325 1.07 4.22 22.36
CA GLU A 325 1.36 4.35 23.80
C GLU A 325 2.72 3.76 24.20
N LYS A 326 3.09 2.62 23.61
CA LYS A 326 4.36 1.92 23.90
C LYS A 326 5.62 2.75 23.63
N VAL A 327 5.57 3.68 22.67
CA VAL A 327 6.69 4.59 22.42
C VAL A 327 6.99 5.42 23.67
N PHE A 328 5.94 5.80 24.42
CA PHE A 328 6.07 6.60 25.63
C PHE A 328 6.27 5.74 26.88
N SER A 329 5.40 4.75 27.10
CA SER A 329 5.36 3.96 28.34
C SER A 329 6.51 2.96 28.47
N GLU A 330 7.08 2.50 27.36
CA GLU A 330 8.19 1.54 27.33
C GLU A 330 9.49 2.22 26.89
N ARG A 331 9.55 2.72 25.64
CA ARG A 331 10.80 3.21 25.04
C ARG A 331 11.29 4.50 25.70
N CYS A 332 10.46 5.56 25.72
CA CYS A 332 10.83 6.82 26.36
C CYS A 332 11.07 6.66 27.86
N ALA A 333 10.24 5.88 28.55
CA ALA A 333 10.42 5.59 29.98
C ALA A 333 11.76 4.88 30.26
N GLY A 334 12.14 3.91 29.43
CA GLY A 334 13.44 3.23 29.51
C GLY A 334 14.61 4.19 29.28
N ASN A 335 14.51 5.05 28.27
CA ASN A 335 15.52 6.08 27.98
C ASN A 335 15.74 7.03 29.16
N ILE A 336 14.65 7.54 29.76
CA ILE A 336 14.71 8.42 30.94
C ILE A 336 15.45 7.72 32.09
N LYS A 337 15.14 6.45 32.37
CA LYS A 337 15.83 5.67 33.40
C LYS A 337 17.33 5.50 33.12
N ASN A 338 17.70 5.46 31.85
CA ASN A 338 19.09 5.32 31.41
C ASN A 338 19.80 6.67 31.19
N GLY A 339 19.19 7.79 31.63
CA GLY A 339 19.80 9.12 31.56
C GLY A 339 19.67 9.84 30.21
N PHE A 340 18.89 9.29 29.28
CA PHE A 340 18.61 9.95 27.99
C PHE A 340 17.39 10.87 28.06
N ARG A 341 17.43 11.93 27.27
CA ARG A 341 16.32 12.87 27.04
C ARG A 341 15.53 12.44 25.80
N PRO A 342 14.30 11.92 25.90
CA PRO A 342 13.58 11.45 24.73
C PRO A 342 12.93 12.60 23.96
N ARG A 343 13.01 12.53 22.63
CA ARG A 343 12.27 13.37 21.70
C ARG A 343 11.49 12.48 20.74
N VAL A 344 10.18 12.71 20.63
CA VAL A 344 9.30 11.99 19.71
C VAL A 344 8.90 12.94 18.59
N LEU A 345 9.30 12.58 17.37
CA LEU A 345 8.98 13.28 16.15
C LEU A 345 7.84 12.55 15.44
N VAL A 346 6.78 13.30 15.15
CA VAL A 346 5.58 12.80 14.46
C VAL A 346 5.17 13.76 13.35
N PRO A 347 4.34 13.38 12.38
CA PRO A 347 3.77 14.34 11.45
C PRO A 347 2.94 15.40 12.18
N GLU A 348 2.83 16.61 11.62
CA GLU A 348 2.10 17.74 12.21
C GLU A 348 0.71 17.36 12.72
N ASN A 349 -0.07 16.64 11.89
CA ASN A 349 -1.43 16.23 12.22
C ASN A 349 -1.51 15.23 13.39
N ALA A 350 -0.41 14.61 13.79
CA ALA A 350 -0.31 13.66 14.89
C ALA A 350 0.27 14.28 16.18
N VAL A 351 0.75 15.53 16.17
CA VAL A 351 1.38 16.18 17.33
C VAL A 351 0.43 16.26 18.52
N ALA A 352 -0.83 16.64 18.30
CA ALA A 352 -1.82 16.74 19.37
C ALA A 352 -2.10 15.37 20.01
N ALA A 353 -2.24 14.32 19.20
CA ALA A 353 -2.45 12.96 19.67
C ALA A 353 -1.23 12.44 20.47
N ALA A 354 -0.01 12.59 19.93
CA ALA A 354 1.23 12.23 20.63
C ALA A 354 1.38 12.97 21.97
N SER A 355 1.09 14.27 21.99
CA SER A 355 1.14 15.09 23.21
C SER A 355 0.14 14.62 24.25
N GLN A 356 -1.05 14.20 23.84
CA GLN A 356 -2.05 13.64 24.73
C GLN A 356 -1.61 12.28 25.31
N ILE A 357 -1.03 11.40 24.49
CA ILE A 357 -0.47 10.13 24.95
C ILE A 357 0.65 10.38 25.97
N ALA A 358 1.54 11.35 25.73
CA ALA A 358 2.57 11.74 26.69
C ALA A 358 1.99 12.24 28.03
N ARG A 359 0.83 12.92 28.00
CA ARG A 359 0.14 13.37 29.23
C ARG A 359 -0.46 12.19 29.99
N LEU A 360 -1.18 11.31 29.29
CA LEU A 360 -1.82 10.12 29.87
C LEU A 360 -0.80 9.16 30.49
N THR A 361 0.37 9.02 29.87
CA THR A 361 1.47 8.19 30.39
C THR A 361 2.33 8.90 31.46
N GLY A 362 2.06 10.18 31.76
CA GLY A 362 2.78 10.95 32.79
C GLY A 362 4.15 11.50 32.34
N PHE A 363 4.55 11.31 31.09
CA PHE A 363 5.87 11.71 30.57
C PHE A 363 5.92 13.07 29.86
N HIS A 364 4.80 13.79 29.73
CA HIS A 364 4.70 15.08 29.02
C HIS A 364 5.70 16.18 29.44
N LYS A 365 6.27 16.12 30.66
CA LYS A 365 7.30 17.07 31.12
C LYS A 365 8.73 16.67 30.75
N GLN A 366 8.94 15.41 30.41
CA GLN A 366 10.27 14.81 30.18
C GLN A 366 10.49 14.41 28.71
N VAL A 367 9.41 14.15 27.98
CA VAL A 367 9.43 13.80 26.56
C VAL A 367 9.03 15.01 25.74
N ALA A 368 9.92 15.46 24.85
CA ALA A 368 9.59 16.50 23.89
C ALA A 368 8.85 15.89 22.69
N VAL A 369 7.64 16.38 22.39
CA VAL A 369 6.88 16.01 21.19
C VAL A 369 6.95 17.16 20.20
N GLN A 370 7.30 16.88 18.94
CA GLN A 370 7.43 17.91 17.89
C GLN A 370 7.05 17.36 16.52
N SER A 371 6.58 18.22 15.61
CA SER A 371 6.36 17.83 14.22
C SER A 371 7.68 17.55 13.49
N ILE A 372 7.69 16.59 12.57
CA ILE A 372 8.83 16.30 11.69
C ILE A 372 9.06 17.50 10.77
N GLU A 373 7.98 18.10 10.28
CA GLU A 373 7.97 19.25 9.40
C GLU A 373 8.70 20.44 10.01
N ASP A 374 8.42 20.79 11.28
CA ASP A 374 9.13 21.88 11.96
C ASP A 374 10.55 21.48 12.37
N PHE A 375 10.75 20.24 12.83
CA PHE A 375 12.07 19.78 13.27
C PHE A 375 13.11 19.80 12.14
N VAL A 376 12.68 19.46 10.93
CA VAL A 376 13.51 19.50 9.73
C VAL A 376 13.50 20.91 9.13
N GLY A 377 12.33 21.46 8.84
CA GLY A 377 12.17 22.70 8.09
C GLY A 377 12.83 23.91 8.75
N THR A 378 12.50 24.16 10.01
CA THR A 378 13.07 25.29 10.76
C THR A 378 14.58 25.21 10.82
N ASN A 379 15.14 24.01 11.02
CA ASN A 379 16.59 23.87 11.14
C ASN A 379 17.34 24.15 9.84
N ILE A 380 16.78 23.78 8.70
CA ILE A 380 17.39 24.07 7.39
C ILE A 380 17.38 25.57 7.12
N GLU A 381 16.28 26.26 7.46
CA GLU A 381 16.20 27.72 7.34
C GLU A 381 17.16 28.42 8.32
N GLU A 382 17.30 27.91 9.55
CA GLU A 382 18.28 28.41 10.54
C GLU A 382 19.72 28.27 10.05
N VAL A 383 20.10 27.09 9.52
CA VAL A 383 21.46 26.84 8.99
C VAL A 383 21.75 27.73 7.78
N ALA A 384 20.71 28.06 6.99
CA ALA A 384 20.79 29.01 5.89
C ALA A 384 20.81 30.48 6.34
N GLY A 385 20.73 30.77 7.64
CA GLY A 385 20.63 32.14 8.15
C GLY A 385 19.40 32.90 7.66
N PHE A 386 18.31 32.17 7.34
CA PHE A 386 17.08 32.70 6.77
C PHE A 386 17.24 33.49 5.46
N ALA A 387 18.34 33.29 4.73
CA ALA A 387 18.57 33.93 3.43
C ALA A 387 18.02 33.05 2.29
N ASN A 388 17.12 33.58 1.46
CA ASN A 388 16.44 32.80 0.41
C ASN A 388 17.39 32.01 -0.52
N ALA A 389 18.51 32.59 -0.93
CA ALA A 389 19.48 31.89 -1.78
C ALA A 389 20.12 30.70 -1.04
N GLU A 390 20.48 30.90 0.23
CA GLU A 390 21.05 29.85 1.08
C GLU A 390 20.01 28.79 1.45
N ILE A 391 18.73 29.16 1.65
CA ILE A 391 17.64 28.20 1.93
C ILE A 391 17.52 27.22 0.77
N LYS A 392 17.56 27.69 -0.48
CA LYS A 392 17.53 26.82 -1.66
C LYS A 392 18.73 25.88 -1.70
N ALA A 393 19.93 26.41 -1.44
CA ALA A 393 21.15 25.61 -1.38
C ALA A 393 21.11 24.54 -0.27
N GLN A 394 20.63 24.88 0.93
CA GLN A 394 20.51 23.94 2.05
C GLN A 394 19.38 22.93 1.83
N LEU A 395 18.27 23.31 1.20
CA LEU A 395 17.21 22.38 0.80
C LEU A 395 17.72 21.37 -0.23
N ARG A 396 18.44 21.84 -1.27
CA ARG A 396 19.09 20.95 -2.23
C ARG A 396 20.03 19.97 -1.53
N LYS A 397 20.88 20.48 -0.64
CA LYS A 397 21.80 19.66 0.16
C LYS A 397 21.08 18.64 1.04
N LEU A 398 19.95 19.00 1.67
CA LEU A 398 19.12 18.07 2.44
C LEU A 398 18.65 16.91 1.57
N LEU A 399 18.11 17.19 0.39
CA LEU A 399 17.57 16.16 -0.51
C LEU A 399 18.66 15.28 -1.12
N GLU A 400 19.83 15.85 -1.43
CA GLU A 400 21.00 15.10 -1.89
C GLU A 400 21.50 14.17 -0.80
N LEU A 401 21.68 14.67 0.42
CA LEU A 401 22.13 13.87 1.56
C LEU A 401 21.11 12.80 1.96
N TYR A 402 19.82 13.10 1.88
CA TYR A 402 18.76 12.10 2.01
C TYR A 402 18.95 10.96 1.00
N ASN A 403 19.17 11.30 -0.28
CA ASN A 403 19.34 10.32 -1.35
C ASN A 403 20.60 9.47 -1.17
N GLU A 404 21.69 10.07 -0.69
CA GLU A 404 22.91 9.35 -0.31
C GLU A 404 22.67 8.37 0.84
N ARG A 405 21.89 8.77 1.85
CA ARG A 405 21.52 7.89 2.96
C ARG A 405 20.68 6.71 2.48
N ILE A 406 19.75 6.91 1.55
CA ILE A 406 19.01 5.82 0.90
C ILE A 406 19.96 4.91 0.10
N ASP A 407 20.97 5.47 -0.58
CA ASP A 407 21.96 4.68 -1.32
C ASP A 407 22.79 3.76 -0.42
N VAL A 408 23.02 4.14 0.84
CA VAL A 408 23.75 3.33 1.81
C VAL A 408 22.84 2.38 2.58
N ALA A 409 21.71 2.86 3.11
CA ALA A 409 20.91 2.15 4.09
C ALA A 409 19.87 1.19 3.51
N GLU A 410 19.25 1.52 2.36
CA GLU A 410 18.05 0.83 1.91
C GLU A 410 18.31 -0.04 0.67
N ALA A 411 17.82 -1.28 0.66
CA ALA A 411 17.85 -2.08 -0.56
C ALA A 411 16.96 -1.47 -1.66
N ASP A 412 15.83 -0.88 -1.25
CA ASP A 412 14.89 -0.22 -2.14
C ASP A 412 15.34 1.22 -2.49
N LYS A 413 15.93 1.38 -3.68
CA LYS A 413 16.38 2.69 -4.19
C LYS A 413 15.26 3.56 -4.74
N SER A 414 14.02 3.06 -4.77
CA SER A 414 12.87 3.84 -5.21
C SER A 414 12.41 4.86 -4.16
N LEU A 415 12.87 4.72 -2.92
CA LEU A 415 12.71 5.70 -1.84
C LEU A 415 13.46 7.02 -2.08
N LYS A 416 14.37 7.06 -3.05
CA LYS A 416 15.08 8.29 -3.42
C LYS A 416 14.10 9.34 -3.92
N ILE A 417 14.32 10.59 -3.54
CA ILE A 417 13.55 11.74 -3.97
C ILE A 417 14.07 12.22 -5.33
N GLU A 418 13.15 12.55 -6.24
CA GLU A 418 13.48 13.30 -7.44
C GLU A 418 13.72 14.76 -7.08
N ILE A 419 14.96 15.22 -7.26
CA ILE A 419 15.36 16.60 -6.95
C ILE A 419 15.11 17.46 -8.18
N PRO A 420 14.27 18.50 -8.08
CA PRO A 420 14.00 19.39 -9.21
C PRO A 420 15.27 20.11 -9.68
N THR A 421 15.37 20.38 -10.98
CA THR A 421 16.50 21.13 -11.55
C THR A 421 16.45 22.62 -11.25
N ASN A 422 15.27 23.16 -10.90
CA ASN A 422 15.03 24.57 -10.58
C ASN A 422 15.27 24.90 -9.10
N LEU A 423 15.68 23.91 -8.30
CA LEU A 423 16.11 24.09 -6.92
C LEU A 423 17.55 24.59 -6.86
#